data_AF-A0A9K3CS78-F1
#
_entry.id   AF-A0A9K3CS78-F1
#
_cell.length_a   1.000
_cell.length_b   1.000
_cell.length_c   1.000
_cell.angle_alpha   90.00
_cell.angle_beta   90.00
_cell.angle_gamma   90.00
#
_symmetry.space_group_name_H-M   'P 1'
#
loop_
_entity.id
_entity.type
_entity.pdbx_description
1 polymer ?
#
loop_
_entity_poly.entity_id
_entity_poly.type
_entity_poly.pdbx_seq_one_letter_code
_entity_poly.pdbx_strand_id
1 'polypeptide(L)' 'AFVRGTVYSQQFVLETTEGGTNVTYITHSSPEGRIPAGLYNKLLKNQAMTIDRIRQDIVKA' A
#
# COMPACT_ATOMS: atom_id res chain seq x y z
N ALA A 1 11.44 -19.48 -10.42
CA ALA A 1 10.07 -19.79 -9.98
C ALA A 1 9.52 -18.57 -9.25
N PHE A 2 8.27 -18.19 -9.50
CA PHE A 2 7.60 -17.12 -8.76
C PHE A 2 6.88 -17.73 -7.54
N VAL A 3 6.91 -17.01 -6.42
CA VAL A 3 6.14 -17.38 -5.22
C VAL A 3 4.88 -16.52 -5.20
N ARG A 4 3.72 -17.15 -5.03
CA ARG A 4 2.45 -16.44 -4.93
C ARG A 4 2.25 -15.98 -3.50
N GLY A 5 2.25 -14.66 -3.29
CA GLY A 5 1.83 -14.04 -2.04
C GLY A 5 0.31 -14.06 -1.87
N THR A 6 -0.12 -13.82 -0.64
CA THR A 6 -1.52 -13.67 -0.22
C THR A 6 -1.80 -12.22 0.17
N VAL A 7 -2.82 -11.62 -0.41
CA VAL A 7 -3.37 -10.34 0.06
C VAL A 7 -4.65 -10.67 0.84
N TYR A 8 -4.61 -10.49 2.16
CA TYR A 8 -5.76 -10.76 3.03
C TYR A 8 -6.77 -9.62 3.00
N SER A 9 -6.28 -8.39 3.04
CA SER A 9 -7.12 -7.20 2.93
C SER A 9 -6.37 -6.02 2.30
N GLN A 10 -7.11 -5.25 1.51
CA GLN A 10 -6.70 -3.97 0.96
C GLN A 10 -7.90 -3.05 0.96
N GLN A 11 -7.75 -1.88 1.58
CA GLN A 11 -8.83 -0.91 1.75
C GLN A 11 -8.30 0.50 1.55
N PHE A 12 -9.13 1.33 0.93
CA PHE A 12 -8.96 2.77 0.86
C PHE A 12 -10.09 3.42 1.63
N VAL A 13 -9.74 4.29 2.58
CA VAL A 13 -10.70 5.13 3.28
C VAL A 13 -10.49 6.56 2.79
N LEU A 14 -11.56 7.16 2.28
CA LEU A 14 -11.58 8.50 1.72
C LEU A 14 -12.44 9.39 2.61
N GLU A 15 -11.82 10.41 3.20
CA GLU A 15 -12.51 11.34 4.09
C GLU A 15 -12.43 12.74 3.49
N THR A 16 -13.59 13.31 3.18
CA THR A 16 -13.65 14.69 2.65
C THR A 16 -13.58 15.67 3.82
N THR A 17 -12.70 16.65 3.69
CA THR A 17 -12.48 17.75 4.63
C THR A 17 -12.61 19.07 3.88
N GLU A 18 -12.70 20.20 4.60
CA GLU A 18 -12.81 21.53 3.97
C GLU A 18 -11.63 21.87 3.04
N GLY A 19 -10.46 21.24 3.24
CA GLY A 19 -9.24 21.47 2.46
C GLY A 19 -8.92 20.40 1.41
N GLY A 20 -9.80 19.41 1.19
CA GLY A 20 -9.59 18.32 0.25
C GLY A 20 -9.96 16.95 0.81
N THR A 21 -9.38 15.89 0.23
CA THR A 21 -9.68 14.51 0.63
C THR A 21 -8.47 13.87 1.30
N ASN A 22 -8.64 13.45 2.55
CA ASN A 22 -7.69 12.58 3.22
C ASN A 22 -7.86 11.16 2.69
N VAL A 23 -6.75 10.52 2.36
CA VAL A 23 -6.73 9.14 1.88
C VAL A 23 -5.94 8.32 2.87
N THR A 24 -6.55 7.25 3.39
CA THR A 24 -5.87 6.25 4.22
C THR A 24 -5.84 4.93 3.47
N TYR A 25 -4.65 4.35 3.31
CA TYR A 25 -4.46 3.04 2.72
C TYR A 25 -4.11 2.01 3.78
N ILE A 26 -4.93 0.98 3.90
CA ILE A 26 -4.76 -0.11 4.85
C ILE A 26 -4.53 -1.39 4.03
N THR A 27 -3.42 -2.08 4.30
CA THR A 27 -3.13 -3.35 3.67
C THR A 27 -2.64 -4.37 4.67
N HIS A 28 -3.13 -5.59 4.52
CA HIS A 28 -2.62 -6.78 5.20
C HIS A 28 -2.31 -7.83 4.15
N SER A 29 -1.02 -8.12 3.97
CA SER A 29 -0.55 -9.10 2.99
C SER A 29 0.64 -9.90 3.52
N SER A 30 0.79 -11.11 2.98
CA SER A 30 1.94 -11.99 3.16
C SER A 30 2.54 -12.24 1.78
N PRO A 31 3.79 -11.85 1.51
CA PRO A 31 4.46 -12.21 0.25
C PRO A 31 4.72 -13.71 0.05
N GLU A 32 4.51 -14.55 1.08
CA GLU A 32 4.82 -15.98 1.11
C GLU A 32 6.29 -16.34 0.80
N GLY A 33 6.74 -17.48 1.30
CA GLY A 33 8.12 -17.95 1.10
C GLY A 33 9.14 -17.37 2.10
N ARG A 34 10.43 -17.65 1.86
CA ARG A 34 11.53 -17.26 2.76
C ARG A 34 12.05 -15.87 2.40
N ILE A 35 11.57 -14.86 3.12
CA ILE A 35 12.02 -13.48 2.97
C ILE A 35 12.72 -13.05 4.26
N PRO A 36 13.96 -12.50 4.19
CA PRO A 36 14.63 -11.93 5.35
C PRO A 36 13.78 -10.84 6.01
N ALA A 37 13.73 -10.82 7.35
CA ALA A 37 12.88 -9.89 8.10
C ALA A 37 13.09 -8.40 7.72
N GLY A 38 14.33 -8.00 7.42
CA GLY A 38 14.64 -6.64 6.96
C GLY A 38 14.01 -6.29 5.60
N LEU A 39 13.91 -7.26 4.69
CA LEU A 39 13.27 -7.08 3.38
C LEU A 39 11.74 -7.14 3.48
N TYR A 40 11.20 -7.94 4.41
CA TYR A 40 9.77 -8.02 4.68
C TYR A 40 9.19 -6.66 5.08
N ASN A 41 9.81 -5.99 6.06
CA ASN A 41 9.37 -4.66 6.50
C ASN A 41 9.51 -3.61 5.41
N LYS A 42 10.56 -3.70 4.58
CA LYS A 42 10.75 -2.80 3.43
C LYS A 42 9.66 -3.01 2.37
N LEU A 43 9.28 -4.26 2.10
CA LEU A 43 8.20 -4.59 1.17
C LEU A 43 6.86 -3.99 1.63
N LEU A 44 6.49 -4.18 2.90
CA LEU A 44 5.25 -3.62 3.44
C LEU A 44 5.23 -2.09 3.40
N LYS A 45 6.36 -1.42 3.69
CA LYS A 45 6.50 0.03 3.52
C LYS A 45 6.37 0.46 2.06
N ASN A 46 6.94 -0.28 1.12
CA ASN A 46 6.80 0.01 -0.31
C ASN A 46 5.35 -0.11 -0.78
N GLN A 47 4.57 -1.05 -0.23
CA GLN A 47 3.14 -1.14 -0.52
C GLN A 47 2.40 0.11 -0.03
N ALA A 48 2.72 0.61 1.17
CA ALA A 48 2.16 1.85 1.68
C ALA A 48 2.47 3.06 0.77
N MET A 49 3.67 3.15 0.19
CA MET A 49 4.03 4.21 -0.77
C MET A 49 3.21 4.19 -2.07
N THR A 50 2.41 3.16 -2.33
CA THR A 50 1.46 3.16 -3.45
C THR A 50 0.47 4.34 -3.34
N ILE A 51 0.13 4.76 -2.12
CA ILE A 51 -0.75 5.92 -1.91
C ILE A 51 -0.13 7.23 -2.40
N ASP A 52 1.19 7.39 -2.27
CA ASP A 52 1.90 8.57 -2.74
C ASP A 52 1.88 8.65 -4.28
N ARG A 53 1.93 7.49 -4.96
CA ARG A 53 1.77 7.45 -6.42
C ARG A 53 0.37 7.86 -6.84
N ILE A 54 -0.66 7.34 -6.18
CA ILE A 54 -2.07 7.73 -6.45
C ILE A 54 -2.23 9.25 -6.27
N ARG A 55 -1.67 9.82 -5.20
CA ARG A 55 -1.65 11.28 -5.00
C ARG A 55 -0.97 12.01 -6.15
N GLN A 56 0.21 11.56 -6.58
CA GLN A 56 0.93 12.18 -7.69
C GLN A 56 0.16 12.13 -9.00
N ASP A 57 -0.55 11.04 -9.27
CA ASP A 57 -1.34 10.89 -10.49
C ASP A 57 -2.56 11.81 -10.47
N ILE A 58 -3.23 11.97 -9.31
CA ILE A 58 -4.35 12.93 -9.15
C ILE A 58 -3.89 14.38 -9.34
N VAL A 59 -2.71 14.77 -8.82
CA VAL A 59 -2.20 16.15 -8.95
C VAL A 59 -1.83 16.50 -10.40
N LYS A 60 -1.48 15.50 -11.22
CA LYS A 60 -1.09 15.69 -12.62
C LYS A 60 -2.28 15.69 -13.60
N ALA A 61 -3.43 15.16 -13.18
CA ALA A 61 -4.66 15.12 -13.96
C ALA A 61 -5.40 16.46 -13.90
#